data_AF-A0A2E9Y0J0-F1
#
_entry.id   AF-A0A2E9Y0J0-F1
#
_cell.length_a   1.000
_cell.length_b   1.000
_cell.length_c   1.000
_cell.angle_alpha   90.00
_cell.angle_beta   90.00
_cell.angle_gamma   90.00
#
_symmetry.space_group_name_H-M   'P 1'
#
loop_
_entity.id
_entity.type
_entity.pdbx_description
1 polymer ?
#
loop_
_entity_poly.entity_id
_entity_poly.type
_entity_poly.pdbx_seq_one_letter_code
_entity_poly.pdbx_strand_id
1 'polypeptide(L)'
;MPHHPHSINHTELFHSETLDMIEPVDLMALRRGLEALPHSILRVKGFIPIPGRSEPFFLVQMSGHEIEISPWRGSAPARAGLIVIGTRDMPDKQQLDRIFLSAR
;
A
#
# COMPACT_ATOMS: atom_id res chain seq x y z
N MET A 1 27.64 -27.68 22.24
CA MET A 1 27.14 -27.00 21.03
C MET A 1 25.65 -26.74 21.24
N PRO A 2 25.20 -25.52 21.58
CA PRO A 2 23.78 -25.25 21.73
C PRO A 2 23.13 -25.16 20.34
N HIS A 3 22.04 -25.91 20.13
CA HIS A 3 21.19 -25.83 18.96
C HIS A 3 20.49 -24.45 18.94
N HIS A 4 20.77 -23.64 17.92
CA HIS A 4 19.93 -22.49 17.60
C HIS A 4 18.58 -22.98 17.06
N PRO A 5 17.43 -22.62 17.66
CA PRO A 5 16.14 -22.96 17.07
C PRO A 5 15.99 -22.20 15.75
N HIS A 6 15.69 -22.96 14.68
CA HIS A 6 15.45 -22.43 13.35
C HIS A 6 14.37 -21.34 13.40
N SER A 7 14.67 -20.23 12.71
CA SER A 7 13.77 -19.09 12.51
C SER A 7 12.38 -19.58 12.11
N ILE A 8 11.36 -19.19 12.87
CA ILE A 8 9.96 -19.27 12.45
C ILE A 8 9.90 -18.64 11.05
N ASN A 9 9.41 -19.37 10.07
CA ASN A 9 9.30 -18.89 8.71
C ASN A 9 8.27 -17.74 8.69
N HIS A 10 8.74 -16.49 8.82
CA HIS A 10 7.90 -15.31 8.97
C HIS A 10 6.93 -15.10 7.79
N THR A 11 7.18 -15.77 6.66
CA THR A 11 6.30 -15.80 5.48
C THR A 11 4.91 -16.36 5.80
N GLU A 12 4.76 -17.19 6.84
CA GLU A 12 3.44 -17.69 7.25
C GLU A 12 2.65 -16.68 8.11
N LEU A 13 3.29 -15.61 8.59
CA LEU A 13 2.68 -14.65 9.52
C LEU A 13 2.12 -13.41 8.81
N PHE A 14 2.59 -13.13 7.60
CA PHE A 14 2.24 -11.93 6.85
C PHE A 14 1.79 -12.26 5.44
N HIS A 15 0.77 -11.54 4.98
CA HIS A 15 0.25 -11.63 3.63
C HIS A 15 0.43 -10.29 2.93
N SER A 16 0.55 -10.34 1.60
CA SER A 16 0.59 -9.14 0.79
C SER A 16 -0.37 -9.22 -0.39
N GLU A 17 -1.05 -8.13 -0.65
CA GLU A 17 -1.92 -7.94 -1.80
C GLU A 17 -1.43 -6.77 -2.64
N THR A 18 -1.58 -6.87 -3.96
CA THR A 18 -1.25 -5.79 -4.88
C THR A 18 -2.52 -5.22 -5.49
N LEU A 19 -2.69 -3.91 -5.36
CA LEU A 19 -3.79 -3.13 -5.88
C LEU A 19 -3.30 -2.29 -7.05
N ASP A 20 -3.92 -2.44 -8.21
CA ASP A 20 -3.61 -1.61 -9.37
C ASP A 20 -4.17 -0.20 -9.17
N MET A 21 -3.37 0.81 -9.49
CA MET A 21 -3.74 2.24 -9.42
C MET A 21 -3.28 2.90 -10.72
N ILE A 22 -3.87 2.47 -11.83
CA ILE A 22 -3.47 2.89 -13.19
C ILE A 22 -4.25 4.11 -13.70
N GLU A 23 -5.38 4.41 -13.06
CA GLU A 23 -6.20 5.58 -13.34
C GLU A 23 -5.80 6.76 -12.44
N PRO A 24 -6.05 8.01 -12.86
CA PRO A 24 -5.73 9.19 -12.07
C PRO A 24 -6.36 9.13 -10.67
N VAL A 25 -5.55 9.22 -9.62
CA VAL A 25 -6.02 9.02 -8.24
C VAL A 25 -6.48 10.34 -7.60
N ASP A 26 -7.65 10.34 -6.97
CA ASP A 26 -8.07 11.40 -6.03
C ASP A 26 -7.28 11.25 -4.72
N LEU A 27 -6.38 12.21 -4.48
CA LEU A 27 -5.50 12.20 -3.32
C LEU A 27 -6.25 12.27 -1.97
N MET A 28 -7.35 13.02 -1.90
CA MET A 28 -8.15 13.12 -0.67
C MET A 28 -8.90 11.82 -0.40
N ALA A 29 -9.49 11.21 -1.43
CA ALA A 29 -10.16 9.93 -1.30
C ALA A 29 -9.18 8.81 -0.97
N LEU A 30 -7.99 8.79 -1.57
CA LEU A 30 -6.93 7.85 -1.22
C LEU A 30 -6.54 7.97 0.25
N ARG A 31 -6.30 9.20 0.73
CA ARG A 31 -5.92 9.42 2.13
C ARG A 31 -6.98 8.90 3.10
N ARG A 32 -8.27 9.17 2.83
CA ARG A 32 -9.37 8.61 3.63
C ARG A 32 -9.39 7.08 3.60
N GLY A 33 -9.14 6.48 2.44
CA GLY A 33 -9.03 5.02 2.29
C GLY A 33 -7.90 4.44 3.14
N LEU A 34 -6.72 5.07 3.15
CA LEU A 34 -5.59 4.68 3.99
C LEU A 34 -5.91 4.81 5.49
N GLU A 35 -6.55 5.89 5.90
CA GLU A 35 -6.97 6.12 7.29
C GLU A 35 -8.05 5.13 7.77
N ALA A 36 -8.84 4.57 6.84
CA ALA A 36 -9.90 3.60 7.13
C ALA A 36 -9.43 2.14 7.14
N LEU A 37 -8.15 1.87 6.86
CA LEU A 37 -7.62 0.52 6.84
C LEU A 37 -7.68 -0.12 8.24
N PRO A 38 -8.03 -1.42 8.33
CA PRO A 38 -8.07 -2.12 9.61
C PRO A 38 -6.66 -2.29 10.17
N HIS A 39 -6.56 -2.50 11.49
CA HIS A 39 -5.28 -2.66 12.20
C HIS A 39 -4.51 -3.93 11.79
N SER A 40 -5.16 -4.86 11.07
CA SER A 40 -4.50 -6.00 10.45
C SER A 40 -3.58 -5.60 9.30
N ILE A 41 -3.72 -4.38 8.74
CA ILE A 41 -2.76 -3.81 7.79
C ILE A 41 -1.60 -3.16 8.54
N LEU A 42 -0.39 -3.58 8.20
CA LEU A 42 0.83 -3.12 8.85
C LEU A 42 1.56 -2.08 7.99
N ARG A 43 1.55 -2.24 6.67
CA ARG A 43 2.24 -1.35 5.74
C ARG A 43 1.50 -1.24 4.42
N VAL A 44 1.58 -0.05 3.82
CA VAL A 44 1.20 0.18 2.42
C VAL A 44 2.34 0.92 1.74
N LYS A 45 2.73 0.50 0.54
CA LYS A 45 3.72 1.23 -0.27
C LYS A 45 3.31 1.22 -1.73
N GLY A 46 3.68 2.25 -2.47
CA GLY A 46 3.51 2.20 -3.92
C GLY A 46 3.56 3.54 -4.60
N PHE A 47 3.32 3.51 -5.91
CA PHE A 47 3.30 4.71 -6.74
C PHE A 47 1.90 4.90 -7.31
N ILE A 48 1.40 6.12 -7.29
CA ILE A 48 0.11 6.48 -7.87
C ILE A 48 0.29 7.61 -8.88
N PRO A 49 -0.47 7.63 -9.99
CA PRO A 49 -0.54 8.78 -10.87
C PRO A 49 -1.48 9.84 -10.27
N ILE A 50 -1.06 11.11 -10.27
CA ILE A 50 -1.92 12.24 -9.88
C ILE A 50 -1.99 13.22 -11.07
N PRO A 51 -3.20 13.49 -11.62
CA PRO A 51 -3.33 14.32 -12.82
C PRO A 51 -3.05 15.79 -12.52
N GLY A 52 -2.58 16.54 -13.53
CA GLY A 52 -2.45 17.99 -13.46
C GLY A 52 -1.32 18.51 -12.56
N ARG A 53 -0.38 17.66 -12.15
CA ARG A 53 0.81 18.02 -11.37
C ARG A 53 2.07 17.99 -12.24
N SER A 54 3.07 18.79 -11.87
CA SER A 54 4.40 18.79 -12.49
C SER A 54 5.10 17.44 -12.36
N GLU A 55 4.95 16.81 -11.19
CA GLU A 55 5.36 15.44 -10.92
C GLU A 55 4.19 14.49 -11.24
N PRO A 56 4.33 13.60 -12.24
CA PRO A 56 3.21 12.75 -12.69
C PRO A 56 2.91 11.60 -11.73
N PHE A 57 3.82 11.29 -10.79
CA PHE A 57 3.67 10.22 -9.82
C PHE A 57 3.93 10.71 -8.40
N PHE A 58 3.24 10.09 -7.45
CA PHE A 58 3.46 10.27 -6.02
C PHE A 58 3.81 8.93 -5.39
N LEU A 59 4.73 8.96 -4.44
CA LEU A 59 5.08 7.84 -3.58
C LEU A 59 4.14 7.84 -2.36
N VAL A 60 3.48 6.72 -2.14
CA VAL A 60 2.65 6.46 -0.96
C VAL A 60 3.43 5.54 -0.04
N GLN A 61 3.55 5.93 1.23
CA GLN A 61 4.09 5.09 2.28
C GLN A 61 3.21 5.15 3.52
N MET A 62 2.87 3.99 4.06
CA MET A 62 2.20 3.85 5.34
C MET A 62 2.92 2.81 6.18
N SER A 63 3.15 3.10 7.46
CA SER A 63 3.63 2.14 8.45
C SER A 63 2.79 2.29 9.72
N GLY A 64 1.98 1.28 10.03
CA GLY A 64 0.93 1.42 11.04
C GLY A 64 -0.05 2.53 10.65
N HIS A 65 -0.13 3.58 11.46
CA HIS A 65 -1.01 4.73 11.23
C HIS A 65 -0.30 5.95 10.62
N GLU A 66 1.02 5.91 10.48
CA GLU A 66 1.78 7.02 9.89
C GLU A 66 1.68 6.94 8.37
N ILE A 67 1.10 7.98 7.76
CA ILE A 67 0.88 8.09 6.31
C ILE A 67 1.73 9.23 5.75
N GLU A 68 2.52 8.92 4.73
CA GLU A 68 3.26 9.87 3.92
C GLU A 68 2.84 9.72 2.45
N ILE A 69 2.51 10.84 1.81
CA ILE A 69 2.27 10.90 0.36
C ILE A 69 3.07 12.07 -0.18
N SER A 70 4.07 11.78 -1.01
CA SER A 70 5.04 12.78 -1.48
C SER A 70 5.29 12.69 -2.99
N PRO A 71 5.59 13.82 -3.68
CA PRO A 71 5.89 13.80 -5.11
C PRO A 71 7.11 12.91 -5.42
N TRP A 72 7.01 12.08 -6.46
CA TRP A 72 8.12 11.28 -6.95
C TRP A 72 8.90 12.02 -8.03
N ARG A 73 10.18 12.25 -7.78
CA ARG A 73 11.09 12.99 -8.69
C ARG A 73 12.05 12.09 -9.48
N GLY A 74 11.92 10.77 -9.36
CA GLY A 74 12.75 9.82 -10.08
C GLY A 74 12.18 9.46 -11.45
N SER A 75 12.75 8.41 -12.06
CA SER A 75 12.21 7.82 -13.29
C SER A 75 10.79 7.30 -13.08
N ALA A 76 9.98 7.29 -14.14
CA ALA A 76 8.65 6.68 -14.09
C ALA A 76 8.72 5.25 -13.52
N PRO A 77 7.86 4.89 -12.55
CA PRO A 77 7.86 3.56 -11.96
C PRO A 77 7.44 2.53 -13.01
N ALA A 78 7.96 1.31 -12.90
CA ALA A 78 7.61 0.21 -13.81
C ALA A 78 6.11 -0.17 -13.73
N ARG A 79 5.47 0.09 -12.59
CA ARG A 79 4.03 -0.12 -12.36
C ARG A 79 3.51 0.93 -11.38
N ALA A 80 2.32 1.44 -11.65
CA ALA A 80 1.52 2.20 -10.69
C ALA A 80 0.56 1.27 -9.95
N GLY A 81 0.52 1.40 -8.64
CA GLY A 81 -0.21 0.49 -7.76
C GLY A 81 0.31 0.57 -6.33
N LEU A 82 -0.43 -0.05 -5.43
CA LEU A 82 -0.09 -0.19 -4.02
C LEU A 82 0.15 -1.67 -3.70
N ILE A 83 1.21 -1.95 -2.95
CA ILE A 83 1.34 -3.19 -2.19
C ILE A 83 0.86 -2.94 -0.77
N VAL A 84 -0.05 -3.79 -0.31
CA VAL A 84 -0.62 -3.80 1.03
C VAL A 84 -0.07 -5.01 1.75
N ILE A 85 0.46 -4.84 2.95
CA ILE A 85 1.05 -5.91 3.76
C ILE A 85 0.37 -5.93 5.12
N GLY A 86 -0.12 -7.09 5.52
CA GLY A 86 -0.87 -7.27 6.75
C GLY A 86 -0.70 -8.65 7.39
N THR A 87 -1.42 -8.88 8.49
CA THR A 87 -1.53 -10.17 9.16
C THR A 87 -2.46 -11.11 8.38
N ARG A 88 -2.69 -12.32 8.91
CA ARG A 88 -3.69 -13.27 8.37
C ARG A 88 -5.13 -12.73 8.35
N ASP A 89 -5.43 -11.75 9.19
CA ASP A 89 -6.76 -11.11 9.28
C ASP A 89 -6.88 -9.89 8.35
N MET A 90 -5.91 -9.69 7.46
CA MET A 90 -5.97 -8.68 6.42
C MET A 90 -7.17 -8.94 5.49
N PRO A 91 -7.93 -7.90 5.10
CA PRO A 91 -8.96 -8.05 4.07
C PRO A 91 -8.39 -8.58 2.76
N ASP A 92 -9.16 -9.39 2.06
CA ASP A 92 -8.76 -9.88 0.75
C ASP A 92 -8.69 -8.75 -0.30
N LYS A 93 -8.13 -9.06 -1.47
CA LYS A 93 -8.01 -8.10 -2.57
C LYS A 93 -9.32 -7.41 -2.93
N GLN A 94 -10.45 -8.13 -2.94
CA GLN A 94 -11.73 -7.55 -3.33
C GLN A 94 -12.24 -6.56 -2.29
N GLN A 95 -12.04 -6.86 -1.00
CA GLN A 95 -12.37 -5.94 0.09
C GLN A 95 -11.48 -4.71 0.06
N LEU A 96 -10.18 -4.88 -0.18
CA LEU A 96 -9.23 -3.77 -0.34
C LEU A 96 -9.60 -2.89 -1.55
N ASP A 97 -9.95 -3.48 -2.69
CA ASP A 97 -10.40 -2.75 -3.88
C ASP A 97 -11.64 -1.89 -3.58
N ARG A 98 -12.57 -2.37 -2.75
CA ARG A 98 -13.74 -1.58 -2.31
C ARG A 98 -13.36 -0.37 -1.45
N ILE A 99 -12.36 -0.51 -0.57
CA ILE A 99 -11.88 0.60 0.28
C ILE A 99 -11.32 1.73 -0.59
N PHE A 100 -10.59 1.37 -1.67
CA PHE A 100 -9.96 2.36 -2.55
C PHE A 100 -10.77 2.72 -3.78
N LEU A 101 -11.99 2.18 -3.95
CA LEU A 101 -12.81 2.42 -5.14
C LEU A 101 -13.09 3.90 -5.38
N SER A 102 -13.36 4.66 -4.31
CA SER A 102 -13.64 6.11 -4.43
C SER A 102 -12.40 6.95 -4.76
N ALA A 103 -11.21 6.35 -4.70
CA ALA A 103 -9.95 7.03 -5.01
C ALA A 103 -9.51 6.85 -6.45
N ARG A 104 -10.12 5.92 -7.18
CA ARG A 104 -9.86 5.62 -8.59
C ARG A 104 -10.85 6.37 -9.49
#